data_AF-A0A8K0L7X7-F1
#
_entry.id   AF-A0A8K0L7X7-F1
#
_cell.length_a   1.000
_cell.length_b   1.000
_cell.length_c   1.000
_cell.angle_alpha   90.00
_cell.angle_beta   90.00
_cell.angle_gamma   90.00
#
_symmetry.space_group_name_H-M   'P 1'
#
loop_
_entity.id
_entity.type
_entity.pdbx_description
1 polymer ?
#
loop_
_entity_poly.entity_id
_entity_poly.type
_entity_poly.pdbx_seq_one_letter_code
_entity_poly.pdbx_strand_id
1 'polypeptide(L)'
;MHIFTLSSLILLLGITSARMHDYCACQYDSGKAVNPGATSSLASDCNSPYTFAQKNWEFWIGRSSGSGPRFQGAYLKSTTGRIDGAKFNDDCKRYDGWDSTCFDCKNLQWNPHGAILCRD
;
A
#
# COMPACT_ATOMS: atom_id res chain seq x y z
N MET A 1 -32.52 12.28 -48.54
CA MET A 1 -32.68 11.92 -47.12
C MET A 1 -31.31 11.49 -46.60
N HIS A 2 -30.62 12.34 -45.85
CA HIS A 2 -29.35 11.98 -45.21
C HIS A 2 -29.63 11.65 -43.74
N ILE A 3 -29.46 10.39 -43.38
CA ILE A 3 -29.61 9.91 -42.01
C ILE A 3 -28.23 10.07 -41.35
N PHE A 4 -28.06 11.10 -40.53
CA PHE A 4 -26.92 11.23 -39.63
C PHE A 4 -27.17 10.35 -38.40
N THR A 5 -26.58 9.16 -38.38
CA THR A 5 -26.49 8.33 -37.17
C THR A 5 -25.38 8.89 -36.27
N LEU A 6 -25.75 9.65 -35.24
CA LEU A 6 -24.81 10.01 -34.16
C LEU A 6 -24.51 8.75 -33.33
N SER A 7 -23.33 8.18 -33.53
CA SER A 7 -22.75 7.18 -32.62
C SER A 7 -22.50 7.83 -31.26
N SER A 8 -23.31 7.48 -30.26
CA SER A 8 -23.06 7.81 -28.87
C SER A 8 -21.83 7.04 -28.38
N LEU A 9 -20.69 7.70 -28.35
CA LEU A 9 -19.45 7.20 -27.74
C LEU A 9 -19.62 7.20 -26.21
N ILE A 10 -20.05 6.07 -25.66
CA ILE A 10 -20.11 5.86 -24.21
C ILE A 10 -18.64 5.75 -23.73
N LEU A 11 -18.10 6.85 -23.21
CA LEU A 11 -16.86 6.84 -22.41
C LEU A 11 -17.15 6.04 -21.14
N LEU A 12 -16.77 4.76 -21.16
CA LEU A 12 -16.60 3.95 -19.95
C LEU A 12 -15.41 4.53 -19.16
N LEU A 13 -15.68 5.59 -18.40
CA LEU A 13 -14.83 6.02 -17.29
C LEU A 13 -14.83 4.85 -16.30
N GLY A 14 -13.85 3.96 -16.47
CA GLY A 14 -13.62 2.84 -15.57
C GLY A 14 -13.39 3.39 -14.17
N ILE A 15 -14.40 3.28 -13.31
CA ILE A 15 -14.29 3.58 -11.90
C ILE A 15 -13.42 2.46 -11.32
N THR A 16 -12.10 2.63 -11.32
CA THR A 16 -11.22 1.76 -10.56
C THR A 16 -11.57 1.96 -9.09
N SER A 17 -12.38 1.07 -8.53
CA SER A 17 -12.64 1.05 -7.09
C SER A 17 -11.28 0.97 -6.39
N ALA A 18 -10.91 2.04 -5.68
CA ALA A 18 -9.75 2.04 -4.81
C ALA A 18 -9.85 0.86 -3.84
N ARG A 19 -8.91 -0.07 -3.91
CA ARG A 19 -8.85 -1.17 -2.94
C ARG A 19 -8.25 -0.61 -1.65
N MET A 20 -9.07 -0.58 -0.61
CA MET A 20 -8.66 -0.13 0.71
C MET A 20 -7.87 -1.23 1.43
N HIS A 21 -6.79 -0.84 2.10
CA HIS A 21 -5.86 -1.73 2.78
C HIS A 21 -5.54 -1.28 4.20
N ASP A 22 -5.19 -2.20 5.09
CA ASP A 22 -4.78 -1.84 6.45
C ASP A 22 -3.34 -1.29 6.48
N TYR A 23 -2.45 -1.91 5.69
CA TYR A 23 -1.02 -1.59 5.69
C TYR A 23 -0.44 -1.56 4.28
N CYS A 24 0.48 -0.62 4.04
CA CYS A 24 1.20 -0.50 2.77
C CYS A 24 2.66 -0.10 2.97
N ALA A 25 3.54 -0.45 2.03
CA ALA A 25 4.93 -0.02 1.96
C ALA A 25 5.36 0.24 0.51
N CYS A 26 6.35 1.10 0.32
CA CYS A 26 6.93 1.34 -1.01
C CYS A 26 7.89 0.21 -1.38
N GLN A 27 8.02 -0.12 -2.66
CA GLN A 27 8.94 -1.13 -3.20
C GLN A 27 10.05 -0.50 -4.05
N TYR A 28 11.17 -1.19 -4.18
CA TYR A 28 12.25 -0.80 -5.11
C TYR A 28 11.82 -0.92 -6.58
N ASP A 29 10.99 -1.91 -6.88
CA ASP A 29 10.38 -2.20 -8.18
C ASP A 29 9.17 -3.13 -7.92
N SER A 30 8.30 -3.30 -8.92
CA SER A 30 7.10 -4.11 -8.79
C SER A 30 7.44 -5.55 -8.41
N GLY A 31 6.81 -6.03 -7.34
CA GLY A 31 7.06 -7.37 -6.82
C GLY A 31 8.46 -7.60 -6.23
N LYS A 32 9.21 -6.53 -5.91
CA LYS A 32 10.51 -6.62 -5.20
C LYS A 32 10.38 -6.32 -3.71
N ALA A 33 11.51 -6.34 -3.00
CA ALA A 33 11.54 -6.02 -1.58
C ALA A 33 11.02 -4.60 -1.29
N VAL A 34 10.60 -4.39 -0.03
CA VAL A 34 10.27 -3.06 0.50
C VAL A 34 11.47 -2.14 0.36
N ASN A 35 11.24 -0.92 -0.13
CA ASN A 35 12.19 0.18 -0.13
C ASN A 35 12.03 0.97 1.19
N PRO A 36 12.92 0.77 2.18
CA PRO A 36 12.81 1.42 3.48
C PRO A 36 13.04 2.93 3.39
N GLY A 37 13.84 3.41 2.43
CA GLY A 37 14.11 4.83 2.23
C GLY A 37 12.85 5.56 1.79
N ALA A 38 12.24 5.13 0.68
CA ALA A 38 10.99 5.70 0.17
C ALA A 38 9.85 5.61 1.21
N THR A 39 9.73 4.45 1.87
CA THR A 39 8.71 4.25 2.91
C THR A 39 8.90 5.21 4.09
N SER A 40 10.15 5.42 4.53
CA SER A 40 10.45 6.35 5.62
C SER A 40 10.28 7.81 5.22
N SER A 41 10.67 8.18 4.00
CA SER A 41 10.42 9.53 3.47
C SER A 41 8.93 9.86 3.42
N LEU A 42 8.10 8.92 2.95
CA LEU A 42 6.65 9.09 2.93
C LEU A 42 6.03 9.16 4.34
N ALA A 43 6.59 8.44 5.31
CA ALA A 43 6.17 8.51 6.72
C ALA A 43 6.62 9.80 7.43
N SER A 44 7.67 10.45 6.91
CA SER A 44 8.25 11.66 7.50
C SER A 44 7.68 12.95 6.88
N ASP A 45 6.90 12.85 5.81
CA ASP A 45 6.19 13.98 5.23
C ASP A 45 5.03 14.40 6.15
N CYS A 46 5.10 15.62 6.69
CA CYS A 46 4.08 16.18 7.56
C CYS A 46 2.70 16.33 6.89
N ASN A 47 2.62 16.29 5.56
CA ASN A 47 1.37 16.36 4.81
C ASN A 47 0.80 14.98 4.44
N SER A 48 1.58 13.92 4.67
CA SER A 48 1.18 12.55 4.41
C SER A 48 0.32 12.03 5.57
N PRO A 49 -0.83 11.37 5.30
CA PRO A 49 -1.69 10.82 6.35
C PRO A 49 -1.21 9.46 6.87
N TYR A 50 0.08 9.15 6.74
CA TYR A 50 0.63 7.82 7.05
C TYR A 50 1.60 7.87 8.22
N THR A 51 1.58 6.83 9.04
CA THR A 51 2.54 6.60 10.13
C THR A 51 3.02 5.16 10.08
N PHE A 52 4.18 4.87 10.66
CA PHE A 52 4.63 3.49 10.81
C PHE A 52 3.61 2.64 11.56
N ALA A 53 3.39 1.43 11.06
CA ALA A 53 2.49 0.44 11.63
C ALA A 53 3.16 -0.35 12.78
N GLN A 54 4.50 -0.38 12.81
CA GLN A 54 5.30 -0.81 13.96
C GLN A 54 5.50 0.32 14.97
N LYS A 55 5.77 -0.01 16.24
CA LYS A 55 6.01 0.96 17.31
C LYS A 55 7.49 1.34 17.44
N ASN A 56 8.38 0.38 17.24
CA ASN A 56 9.83 0.52 17.39
C ASN A 56 10.54 -0.06 16.15
N TRP A 57 11.72 -0.65 16.37
CA TRP A 57 12.52 -1.37 15.38
C TRP A 57 11.94 -2.72 14.97
N GLU A 58 10.61 -2.87 15.00
CA GLU A 58 9.97 -4.10 14.58
C GLU A 58 9.77 -4.16 13.07
N PHE A 59 9.76 -5.38 12.52
CA PHE A 59 9.52 -5.62 11.10
C PHE A 59 8.39 -6.62 10.92
N TRP A 60 7.56 -6.36 9.93
CA TRP A 60 6.59 -7.35 9.47
C TRP A 60 7.30 -8.46 8.73
N ILE A 61 7.04 -9.70 9.11
CA ILE A 61 7.64 -10.86 8.46
C ILE A 61 6.81 -11.21 7.22
N GLY A 62 7.49 -11.23 6.08
CA GLY A 62 6.89 -11.58 4.80
C GLY A 62 6.50 -13.06 4.72
N ARG A 63 5.43 -13.36 4.00
CA ARG A 63 4.95 -14.72 3.72
C ARG A 63 4.68 -14.87 2.23
N SER A 64 4.91 -16.07 1.69
CA SER A 64 4.65 -16.34 0.27
C SER A 64 3.16 -16.43 -0.07
N SER A 65 2.30 -16.69 0.92
CA SER A 65 0.84 -16.81 0.78
C SER A 65 0.13 -16.62 2.12
N GLY A 66 -1.20 -16.40 2.07
CA GLY A 66 -2.06 -16.16 3.25
C GLY A 66 -2.17 -14.68 3.62
N SER A 67 -2.77 -14.39 4.79
CA SER A 67 -2.84 -13.01 5.29
C SER A 67 -1.46 -12.49 5.71
N GLY A 68 -1.26 -11.18 5.54
CA GLY A 68 0.01 -10.52 5.84
C GLY A 68 0.78 -10.04 4.61
N PRO A 69 1.96 -9.45 4.84
CA PRO A 69 2.76 -8.91 3.76
C PRO A 69 3.44 -10.01 2.96
N ARG A 70 3.58 -9.79 1.65
CA ARG A 70 4.40 -10.65 0.78
C ARG A 70 5.89 -10.48 1.06
N PHE A 71 6.31 -9.25 1.36
CA PHE A 71 7.71 -8.88 1.54
C PHE A 71 7.97 -8.45 2.98
N GLN A 72 9.09 -8.89 3.55
CA GLN A 72 9.49 -8.42 4.87
C GLN A 72 9.86 -6.93 4.83
N GLY A 73 9.47 -6.19 5.87
CA GLY A 73 9.86 -4.79 5.98
C GLY A 73 9.05 -3.98 6.98
N ALA A 74 9.32 -2.68 6.94
CA ALA A 74 8.57 -1.65 7.63
C ALA A 74 7.35 -1.26 6.80
N TYR A 75 6.17 -1.26 7.41
CA TYR A 75 4.93 -0.86 6.74
C TYR A 75 4.30 0.35 7.42
N LEU A 76 3.51 1.09 6.66
CA LEU A 76 2.73 2.23 7.11
C LEU A 76 1.26 1.85 7.25
N LYS A 77 0.57 2.58 8.13
CA LYS A 77 -0.89 2.60 8.27
C LYS A 77 -1.38 4.04 8.12
N SER A 78 -2.65 4.20 7.74
CA SER A 78 -3.28 5.53 7.76
C SER A 78 -3.57 5.99 9.18
N THR A 79 -3.49 7.30 9.42
CA THR A 79 -3.85 7.93 10.70
C THR A 79 -5.35 8.08 10.88
N THR A 80 -6.15 7.99 9.80
CA THR A 80 -7.59 8.30 9.79
C THR A 80 -8.47 7.17 9.24
N GLY A 81 -7.90 5.98 8.98
CA GLY A 81 -8.68 4.84 8.50
C GLY A 81 -7.81 3.80 7.79
N ARG A 82 -8.32 3.31 6.65
CA ARG A 82 -7.60 2.41 5.74
C ARG A 82 -6.88 3.21 4.66
N ILE A 83 -5.90 2.60 4.01
CA ILE A 83 -5.10 3.19 2.94
C ILE A 83 -5.74 2.86 1.59
N ASP A 84 -5.96 3.87 0.76
CA ASP A 84 -6.21 3.66 -0.67
C ASP A 84 -4.89 3.25 -1.34
N GLY A 85 -4.81 2.00 -1.80
CA GLY A 85 -3.57 1.46 -2.39
C GLY A 85 -3.13 2.17 -3.67
N ALA A 86 -4.05 2.68 -4.49
CA ALA A 86 -3.70 3.39 -5.71
C ALA A 86 -3.08 4.76 -5.38
N LYS A 87 -3.73 5.49 -4.47
CA LYS A 87 -3.17 6.75 -3.95
C LYS A 87 -1.82 6.53 -3.28
N PHE A 88 -1.69 5.50 -2.45
CA PHE A 88 -0.43 5.20 -1.78
C PHE A 88 0.70 4.88 -2.77
N ASN A 89 0.40 4.16 -3.85
CA ASN A 89 1.35 3.92 -4.92
C ASN A 89 1.87 5.20 -5.57
N ASP A 90 0.95 6.13 -5.88
CA ASP A 90 1.32 7.43 -6.44
C ASP A 90 2.13 8.25 -5.44
N ASP A 91 1.81 8.16 -4.15
CA ASP A 91 2.58 8.79 -3.07
C ASP A 91 4.01 8.20 -2.99
N CYS A 92 4.18 6.88 -3.14
CA CYS A 92 5.51 6.23 -3.18
C CYS A 92 6.37 6.73 -4.35
N LYS A 93 5.78 6.91 -5.53
CA LYS A 93 6.48 7.41 -6.72
C LYS A 93 7.03 8.82 -6.58
N ARG A 94 6.44 9.63 -5.69
CA ARG A 94 6.97 10.97 -5.37
C ARG A 94 8.25 10.93 -4.51
N TYR A 95 8.55 9.79 -3.88
CA TYR A 95 9.70 9.61 -2.98
C TYR A 95 10.64 8.51 -3.46
N ASP A 96 10.82 8.38 -4.79
CA ASP A 96 11.70 7.39 -5.43
C ASP A 96 11.35 5.93 -5.16
N GLY A 97 10.13 5.65 -4.68
CA GLY A 97 9.54 4.31 -4.68
C GLY A 97 8.97 3.98 -6.06
N TRP A 98 9.20 2.78 -6.58
CA TRP A 98 8.72 2.44 -7.92
C TRP A 98 7.28 1.92 -7.93
N ASP A 99 6.94 1.15 -6.90
CA ASP A 99 5.62 0.52 -6.72
C ASP A 99 5.27 0.51 -5.23
N SER A 100 4.09 -0.02 -4.90
CA SER A 100 3.65 -0.25 -3.53
C SER A 100 3.18 -1.69 -3.32
N THR A 101 3.35 -2.18 -2.10
CA THR A 101 2.79 -3.45 -1.66
C THR A 101 1.90 -3.22 -0.46
N CYS A 102 0.67 -3.73 -0.53
CA CYS A 102 -0.35 -3.55 0.50
C CYS A 102 -0.95 -4.88 0.92
N PHE A 103 -1.39 -4.97 2.17
CA PHE A 103 -2.06 -6.13 2.71
C PHE A 103 -3.04 -5.76 3.82
N ASP A 104 -3.93 -6.70 4.12
CA ASP A 104 -4.87 -6.63 5.23
C ASP A 104 -4.44 -7.60 6.32
N CYS A 105 -4.68 -7.21 7.58
CA CYS A 105 -4.38 -8.08 8.70
C CYS A 105 -5.47 -8.11 9.75
N LYS A 106 -6.07 -9.29 9.91
CA LYS A 106 -7.12 -9.52 10.90
C LYS A 106 -6.56 -9.60 12.32
N ASN A 107 -5.50 -10.39 12.53
CA ASN A 107 -4.93 -10.64 13.85
C ASN A 107 -3.44 -10.32 13.84
N LEU A 108 -3.05 -9.22 14.51
CA LEU A 108 -1.66 -8.81 14.67
C LEU A 108 -1.03 -9.53 15.86
N GLN A 109 0.07 -10.25 15.63
CA GLN A 109 0.89 -10.84 16.69
C GLN A 109 2.26 -10.14 16.73
N TRP A 110 2.57 -9.51 17.87
CA TRP A 110 3.90 -8.98 18.15
C TRP A 110 4.72 -10.04 18.91
N ASN A 111 6.00 -10.18 18.52
CA ASN A 111 6.94 -11.07 19.17
C ASN A 111 8.08 -10.29 19.83
N PRO A 112 8.62 -10.75 20.98
CA PRO A 112 9.70 -10.08 21.72
C PRO A 112 10.99 -9.83 20.93
N HIS A 113 11.21 -10.53 19.82
CA HIS A 113 12.39 -10.37 18.96
C HIS A 113 12.22 -9.31 17.86
N GLY A 114 11.22 -8.43 17.97
CA GLY A 114 10.98 -7.36 16.99
C GLY A 114 10.32 -7.86 15.69
N ALA A 115 9.62 -9.00 15.74
CA ALA A 115 8.89 -9.52 14.59
C ALA A 115 7.39 -9.27 14.77
N ILE A 116 6.74 -8.79 13.71
CA ILE A 116 5.29 -8.68 13.61
C ILE A 116 4.80 -9.71 12.60
N LEU A 117 3.82 -10.51 13.01
CA LEU A 117 3.18 -11.52 12.18
C LEU A 117 1.72 -11.14 11.98
N CYS A 118 1.25 -11.34 10.75
CA CYS A 118 -0.18 -11.41 10.50
C CYS A 118 -0.66 -12.85 10.62
N ARG A 119 -1.67 -13.06 11.48
CA ARG A 119 -2.34 -14.34 11.68
C ARG A 119 -3.75 -14.28 11.08
N ASP A 120 -4.16 -15.41 10.53
CA ASP A 120 -5.51 -15.64 10.01
C ASP A 120 -6.53 -15.77 11.15
#